data_AF-A0AAT9FHA4-F1
#
_entry.id   AF-A0AAT9FHA4-F1
#
_cell.length_a   1.000
_cell.length_b   1.000
_cell.length_c   1.000
_cell.angle_alpha   90.00
_cell.angle_beta   90.00
_cell.angle_gamma   90.00
#
_symmetry.space_group_name_H-M   'P 1'
#
loop_
_entity.id
_entity.type
_entity.pdbx_description
1 polymer ?
#
loop_
_entity_poly.entity_id
_entity_poly.type
_entity_poly.pdbx_seq_one_letter_code
_entity_poly.pdbx_strand_id
1 'polypeptide(L)'
;MTLANNNMKTHLLVITLMFSALGHLPAQILESKVPWTGTARNTTLREFLPRIQGWSEGQGKKTISYIYMGIISDQIFDKQIRVRIPAEDKPSYEDVIRLAFERAGMKVALKDSDRGIEVTPIYSRILKLNDDTLKRLRASKIETTDGISKKVKSRVGDLSNHFWLRYMDDGVLSFGGTNEDITKVARFFAKYE
;
A
#
# COMPACT_ATOMS: atom_id res chain seq x y z
N MET A 1 -40.13 -0.54 23.14
CA MET A 1 -39.71 -0.03 21.83
C MET A 1 -38.38 0.68 22.05
N THR A 2 -37.27 -0.05 21.92
CA THR A 2 -35.95 0.39 22.41
C THR A 2 -35.06 0.65 21.20
N LEU A 3 -34.80 1.93 20.93
CA LEU A 3 -33.86 2.39 19.91
C LEU A 3 -32.44 2.17 20.42
N ALA A 4 -31.77 1.12 19.94
CA ALA A 4 -30.34 0.92 20.12
C ALA A 4 -29.60 1.88 19.18
N ASN A 5 -29.09 2.97 19.75
CA ASN A 5 -28.26 3.94 19.05
C ASN A 5 -26.82 3.39 18.99
N ASN A 6 -26.48 2.71 17.89
CA ASN A 6 -25.13 2.24 17.61
C ASN A 6 -24.22 3.44 17.29
N ASN A 7 -23.67 4.05 18.34
CA ASN A 7 -22.56 5.00 18.23
C ASN A 7 -21.30 4.25 17.79
N MET A 8 -21.12 4.14 16.49
CA MET A 8 -19.85 3.78 15.87
C MET A 8 -18.86 4.92 16.17
N LYS A 9 -18.01 4.73 17.19
CA LYS A 9 -16.90 5.65 17.49
C LYS A 9 -15.87 5.53 16.37
N THR A 10 -15.97 6.41 15.38
CA THR A 10 -14.88 6.70 14.44
C THR A 10 -13.78 7.41 15.22
N HIS A 11 -12.77 6.66 15.67
CA HIS A 11 -11.58 7.26 16.27
C HIS A 11 -10.75 7.89 15.15
N LEU A 12 -10.96 9.18 14.91
CA LEU A 12 -9.98 10.03 14.24
C LEU A 12 -8.79 10.15 15.19
N LEU A 13 -7.79 9.27 15.05
CA LEU A 13 -6.57 9.33 15.84
C LEU A 13 -5.75 10.54 15.35
N VAL A 14 -6.07 11.72 15.89
CA VAL A 14 -5.22 12.91 15.77
C VAL A 14 -4.01 12.68 16.67
N ILE A 15 -2.95 12.09 16.12
CA ILE A 15 -1.66 12.07 16.79
C ILE A 15 -1.10 13.50 16.73
N THR A 16 -1.13 14.19 17.87
CA THR A 16 -0.37 15.42 18.09
C THR A 16 1.12 15.11 17.96
N LEU A 17 1.74 15.51 16.85
CA LEU A 17 3.19 15.45 16.67
C LEU A 17 3.84 16.64 17.38
N MET A 18 4.60 16.35 18.44
CA MET A 18 5.60 17.26 19.00
C MET A 18 6.61 17.61 17.89
N PHE A 19 6.68 18.88 17.53
CA PHE A 19 7.70 19.43 16.64
C PHE A 19 9.08 19.26 17.28
N SER A 20 9.90 18.39 16.70
CA SER A 20 11.34 18.33 16.94
C SER A 20 12.03 18.30 15.58
N ALA A 21 12.70 19.40 15.24
CA ALA A 21 13.64 19.62 14.14
C ALA A 21 13.54 18.65 12.93
N LEU A 22 12.82 19.07 11.89
CA LEU A 22 12.85 18.50 10.53
C LEU A 22 14.26 18.66 9.92
N GLY A 23 15.17 17.77 10.27
CA GLY A 23 16.45 17.62 9.58
C GLY A 23 16.29 16.64 8.42
N HIS A 24 16.44 17.12 7.18
CA HIS A 24 16.49 16.36 5.92
C HIS A 24 16.91 14.90 6.08
N LEU A 25 16.05 13.91 5.80
CA LEU A 25 16.51 12.53 5.71
C LEU A 25 17.71 12.44 4.74
N PRO A 26 18.74 11.63 5.03
CA PRO A 26 19.69 11.30 3.98
C PRO A 26 18.89 10.67 2.84
N ALA A 27 19.01 11.22 1.64
CA ALA A 27 18.53 10.56 0.44
C ALA A 27 19.09 9.13 0.46
N GLN A 28 18.23 8.11 0.28
CA GLN A 28 18.57 6.67 0.22
C GLN A 28 18.62 5.91 1.56
N ILE A 29 17.81 6.26 2.56
CA ILE A 29 17.67 5.40 3.75
C ILE A 29 17.04 4.05 3.36
N LEU A 30 16.14 4.02 2.38
CA LEU A 30 15.51 2.78 1.91
C LEU A 30 16.52 1.77 1.35
N GLU A 31 17.52 2.24 0.58
CA GLU A 31 18.55 1.39 -0.04
C GLU A 31 19.62 0.92 0.95
N SER A 32 19.76 1.64 2.06
CA SER A 32 20.72 1.29 3.11
C SER A 32 20.44 -0.09 3.70
N LYS A 33 21.51 -0.81 4.06
CA LYS A 33 21.38 -2.11 4.73
C LYS A 33 21.00 -1.96 6.20
N VAL A 34 20.14 -2.86 6.69
CA VAL A 34 19.84 -2.93 8.12
C VAL A 34 21.04 -3.50 8.89
N PRO A 35 21.37 -2.95 10.07
CA PRO A 35 22.50 -3.43 10.89
C PRO A 35 22.20 -4.73 11.64
N TRP A 36 20.92 -5.08 11.76
CA TRP A 36 20.45 -6.15 12.63
C TRP A 36 20.18 -7.42 11.84
N THR A 37 20.42 -8.57 12.48
CA THR A 37 20.13 -9.89 11.93
C THR A 37 19.41 -10.71 13.00
N GLY A 38 18.50 -11.60 12.58
CA GLY A 38 17.72 -12.41 13.51
C GLY A 38 16.30 -12.67 13.05
N THR A 39 15.44 -13.07 13.98
CA THR A 39 14.00 -13.24 13.71
C THR A 39 13.17 -12.48 14.74
N ALA A 40 12.41 -11.49 14.29
CA ALA A 40 11.34 -10.91 15.08
C ALA A 40 10.14 -11.87 15.02
N ARG A 41 9.81 -12.49 16.15
CA ARG A 41 8.67 -13.39 16.31
C ARG A 41 7.59 -12.69 17.14
N ASN A 42 6.33 -13.00 16.87
CA ASN A 42 5.18 -12.52 17.65
C ASN A 42 5.25 -11.01 17.90
N THR A 43 5.51 -10.24 16.84
CA THR A 43 5.52 -8.78 16.90
C THR A 43 4.48 -8.24 15.95
N THR A 44 4.08 -6.99 16.13
CA THR A 44 3.15 -6.29 15.22
C THR A 44 3.91 -5.25 14.39
N LEU A 45 3.30 -4.70 13.34
CA LEU A 45 3.91 -3.57 12.63
C LEU A 45 4.08 -2.35 13.55
N ARG A 46 3.13 -2.15 14.46
CA ARG A 46 3.17 -1.06 15.45
C ARG A 46 4.41 -1.13 16.35
N GLU A 47 4.88 -2.33 16.66
CA GLU A 47 6.13 -2.55 17.43
C GLU A 47 7.37 -2.63 16.54
N PHE A 48 7.24 -3.22 15.36
CA PHE A 48 8.37 -3.50 14.49
C PHE A 48 8.90 -2.25 13.79
N LEU A 49 8.03 -1.36 13.28
CA LEU A 49 8.46 -0.15 12.57
C LEU A 49 9.26 0.83 13.46
N PRO A 50 8.90 1.06 14.75
CA PRO A 50 9.74 1.82 15.67
C PRO A 50 11.10 1.16 15.97
N ARG A 51 11.19 -0.18 15.97
CA ARG A 51 12.49 -0.87 16.12
C ARG A 51 13.40 -0.62 14.93
N ILE A 52 12.83 -0.64 13.71
CA ILE A 52 13.57 -0.26 12.49
C ILE A 52 14.09 1.17 12.59
N GLN A 53 13.25 2.10 13.06
CA GLN A 53 13.68 3.48 13.31
C GLN A 53 14.87 3.54 14.29
N GLY A 54 14.79 2.81 15.41
CA GLY A 54 15.88 2.74 16.38
C GLY A 54 17.19 2.15 15.80
N TRP A 55 17.11 1.22 14.85
CA TRP A 55 18.29 0.71 14.15
C TRP A 55 18.95 1.77 13.27
N SER A 56 18.16 2.61 12.61
CA SER A 56 18.67 3.74 11.84
C SER A 56 19.41 4.73 12.74
N GLU A 57 18.77 5.14 13.84
CA GLU A 57 19.33 6.06 14.82
C GLU A 57 20.62 5.54 15.46
N GLY A 58 20.66 4.25 15.82
CA GLY A 58 21.84 3.60 16.37
C GLY A 58 23.04 3.52 15.40
N GLN A 59 22.80 3.65 14.09
CA GLN A 59 23.86 3.78 13.07
C GLN A 59 24.31 5.23 12.84
N GLY A 60 23.86 6.18 13.68
CA GLY A 60 24.10 7.61 13.48
C GLY A 60 23.34 8.17 12.28
N LYS A 61 22.35 7.43 11.75
CA LYS A 61 21.44 7.94 10.72
C LYS A 61 20.29 8.67 11.38
N LYS A 62 19.58 9.49 10.61
CA LYS A 62 18.46 10.27 11.14
C LYS A 62 17.27 9.38 11.46
N THR A 63 16.42 9.90 12.35
CA THR A 63 15.13 9.34 12.70
C THR A 63 14.28 9.09 11.45
N ILE A 64 13.92 7.84 11.22
CA ILE A 64 12.94 7.47 10.20
C ILE A 64 11.56 7.88 10.68
N SER A 65 10.92 8.79 9.94
CA SER A 65 9.49 9.07 10.07
C SER A 65 8.73 8.35 8.96
N TYR A 66 7.58 7.74 9.27
CA TYR A 66 6.71 7.11 8.26
C TYR A 66 5.55 8.03 7.90
N ILE A 67 5.35 8.27 6.61
CA ILE A 67 4.26 9.09 6.07
C ILE A 67 3.32 8.20 5.28
N TYR A 68 2.12 7.96 5.79
CA TYR A 68 1.16 7.07 5.16
C TYR A 68 0.35 7.79 4.09
N MET A 69 0.57 7.44 2.83
CA MET A 69 -0.10 8.00 1.65
C MET A 69 -1.41 7.26 1.37
N GLY A 70 -2.26 7.17 2.39
CA GLY A 70 -3.53 6.44 2.35
C GLY A 70 -3.91 5.85 3.70
N ILE A 71 -5.09 5.23 3.75
CA ILE A 71 -5.59 4.58 4.97
C ILE A 71 -4.94 3.22 5.09
N ILE A 72 -4.36 2.90 6.25
CA ILE A 72 -3.99 1.54 6.65
C ILE A 72 -4.79 1.23 7.90
N SER A 73 -5.58 0.15 7.89
CA SER A 73 -6.42 -0.21 9.03
C SER A 73 -5.58 -0.64 10.23
N ASP A 74 -6.05 -0.36 11.45
CA ASP A 74 -5.39 -0.83 12.69
C ASP A 74 -5.21 -2.36 12.72
N GLN A 75 -6.13 -3.12 12.11
CA GLN A 75 -5.99 -4.57 11.97
C GLN A 75 -4.69 -5.00 11.28
N ILE A 76 -4.20 -4.21 10.32
CA ILE A 76 -2.91 -4.47 9.64
C ILE A 76 -1.77 -4.12 10.60
N PHE A 77 -1.87 -3.01 11.33
CA PHE A 77 -0.84 -2.61 12.29
C PHE A 77 -0.67 -3.58 13.45
N ASP A 78 -1.78 -4.16 13.92
CA ASP A 78 -1.85 -4.99 15.12
C ASP A 78 -1.76 -6.49 14.81
N LYS A 79 -1.74 -6.87 13.53
CA LYS A 79 -1.55 -8.26 13.11
C LYS A 79 -0.17 -8.75 13.53
N GLN A 80 -0.15 -9.95 14.12
CA GLN A 80 1.06 -10.66 14.48
C GLN A 80 1.82 -11.08 13.22
N ILE A 81 3.07 -10.65 13.12
CA ILE A 81 3.98 -10.93 12.01
C ILE A 81 5.23 -11.64 12.51
N ARG A 82 5.88 -12.34 11.58
CA ARG A 82 7.20 -12.92 11.75
C ARG A 82 8.10 -12.43 10.63
N VAL A 83 9.16 -11.73 10.98
CA VAL A 83 10.15 -11.18 10.04
C VAL A 83 11.51 -11.79 10.35
N ARG A 84 12.11 -12.47 9.37
CA ARG A 84 13.45 -13.03 9.46
C ARG A 84 14.39 -12.17 8.63
N ILE A 85 15.46 -11.70 9.25
CA ILE A 85 16.54 -10.94 8.61
C ILE A 85 17.79 -11.82 8.63
N PRO A 86 18.15 -12.43 7.49
CA PRO A 86 19.31 -13.32 7.42
C PRO A 86 20.62 -12.52 7.56
N ALA A 87 21.66 -13.18 8.09
CA ALA A 87 22.96 -12.56 8.29
C ALA A 87 23.76 -12.39 6.98
N GLU A 88 23.51 -13.25 6.00
CA GLU A 88 24.25 -13.34 4.74
C GLU A 88 23.80 -12.25 3.75
N ASP A 89 22.49 -12.05 3.60
CA ASP A 89 21.96 -11.16 2.54
C ASP A 89 21.89 -9.68 2.94
N LYS A 90 22.04 -9.37 4.25
CA LYS A 90 21.90 -8.02 4.84
C LYS A 90 20.89 -7.16 4.05
N PRO A 91 19.57 -7.44 4.15
CA PRO A 91 18.57 -6.78 3.33
C PRO A 91 18.55 -5.26 3.54
N SER A 92 18.03 -4.52 2.57
CA SER A 92 17.86 -3.08 2.72
C SER A 92 16.73 -2.76 3.71
N TYR A 93 16.65 -1.51 4.18
CA TYR A 93 15.49 -1.04 4.95
C TYR A 93 14.22 -1.23 4.13
N GLU A 94 14.27 -0.96 2.83
CA GLU A 94 13.15 -1.16 1.91
C GLU A 94 12.64 -2.61 1.92
N ASP A 95 13.55 -3.57 1.77
CA ASP A 95 13.23 -5.00 1.74
C ASP A 95 12.56 -5.43 3.05
N VAL A 96 13.12 -4.99 4.18
CA VAL A 96 12.62 -5.34 5.52
C VAL A 96 11.25 -4.72 5.79
N ILE A 97 11.06 -3.44 5.44
CA ILE A 97 9.79 -2.75 5.64
C ILE A 97 8.72 -3.37 4.73
N ARG A 98 9.01 -3.60 3.44
CA ARG A 98 8.08 -4.28 2.52
C ARG A 98 7.70 -5.66 3.05
N LEU A 99 8.69 -6.46 3.45
CA LEU A 99 8.44 -7.79 4.00
C LEU A 99 7.54 -7.72 5.24
N ALA A 100 7.76 -6.76 6.14
CA ALA A 100 6.92 -6.60 7.33
C ALA A 100 5.44 -6.32 6.95
N PHE A 101 5.20 -5.39 6.02
CA PHE A 101 3.86 -5.09 5.52
C PHE A 101 3.23 -6.30 4.82
N GLU A 102 3.99 -7.02 3.99
CA GLU A 102 3.53 -8.22 3.30
C GLU A 102 3.14 -9.32 4.30
N ARG A 103 3.89 -9.49 5.39
CA ARG A 103 3.54 -10.42 6.47
C ARG A 103 2.28 -10.00 7.21
N ALA A 104 2.01 -8.69 7.29
CA ALA A 104 0.74 -8.17 7.77
C ALA A 104 -0.40 -8.33 6.74
N GLY A 105 -0.10 -8.77 5.51
CA GLY A 105 -1.09 -8.98 4.45
C GLY A 105 -1.38 -7.72 3.64
N MET A 106 -0.44 -6.76 3.61
CA MET A 106 -0.57 -5.54 2.83
C MET A 106 0.65 -5.36 1.92
N LYS A 107 0.42 -5.06 0.65
CA LYS A 107 1.48 -4.62 -0.25
C LYS A 107 1.63 -3.12 -0.13
N VAL A 108 2.86 -2.64 -0.11
CA VAL A 108 3.18 -1.21 -0.06
C VAL A 108 4.22 -0.84 -1.11
N ALA A 109 4.16 0.38 -1.60
CA ALA A 109 5.27 1.04 -2.26
C ALA A 109 5.94 2.00 -1.27
N LEU A 110 7.27 2.03 -1.28
CA LEU A 110 8.07 2.86 -0.40
C LEU A 110 8.85 3.86 -1.23
N LYS A 111 8.95 5.10 -0.73
CA LYS A 111 9.72 6.16 -1.37
C LYS A 111 10.37 7.04 -0.32
N ASP A 112 11.63 7.39 -0.52
CA ASP A 112 12.30 8.40 0.29
C ASP A 112 11.76 9.80 -0.03
N SER A 113 11.50 10.58 1.00
CA SER A 113 11.10 11.99 0.91
C SER A 113 11.86 12.82 1.93
N ASP A 114 11.84 14.15 1.78
CA ASP A 114 12.51 15.07 2.73
C ASP A 114 11.96 14.96 4.16
N ARG A 115 10.73 14.45 4.31
CA ARG A 115 9.98 14.40 5.58
C ARG A 115 9.98 13.02 6.23
N GLY A 116 10.38 11.97 5.51
CA GLY A 116 10.11 10.60 5.92
C GLY A 116 10.19 9.58 4.79
N ILE A 117 9.96 8.32 5.14
CA ILE A 117 9.61 7.27 4.19
C ILE A 117 8.11 7.39 3.90
N GLU A 118 7.76 7.69 2.65
CA GLU A 118 6.39 7.64 2.16
C GLU A 118 5.99 6.17 1.97
N VAL A 119 4.93 5.75 2.66
CA VAL A 119 4.36 4.41 2.60
C VAL A 119 3.02 4.50 1.87
N THR A 120 2.97 3.98 0.65
CA THR A 120 1.76 3.98 -0.18
C THR A 120 1.14 2.58 -0.22
N PRO A 121 -0.04 2.36 0.39
CA PRO A 121 -0.73 1.08 0.31
C PRO A 121 -1.17 0.74 -1.11
N ILE A 122 -0.89 -0.49 -1.54
CA ILE A 122 -1.28 -1.01 -2.86
C ILE A 122 -2.37 -2.06 -2.67
N TYR A 123 -3.52 -1.77 -3.26
CA TYR A 123 -4.72 -2.60 -3.20
C TYR A 123 -4.89 -3.39 -4.48
N SER A 124 -5.60 -4.51 -4.39
CA SER A 124 -6.09 -5.25 -5.55
C SER A 124 -7.59 -5.48 -5.43
N ARG A 125 -8.26 -5.52 -6.58
CA ARG A 125 -9.67 -5.83 -6.74
C ARG A 125 -9.88 -6.78 -7.91
N ILE A 126 -10.94 -7.56 -7.81
CA ILE A 126 -11.45 -8.41 -8.87
C ILE A 126 -12.88 -7.95 -9.14
N LEU A 127 -13.21 -7.74 -10.41
CA LEU A 127 -14.52 -7.33 -10.87
C LEU A 127 -14.98 -8.27 -11.98
N LYS A 128 -16.18 -8.82 -11.85
CA LYS A 128 -16.85 -9.51 -12.96
C LYS A 128 -17.60 -8.45 -13.78
N LEU A 129 -17.28 -8.34 -15.06
CA LEU A 129 -18.00 -7.46 -15.96
C LEU A 129 -19.37 -8.08 -16.29
N ASN A 130 -20.40 -7.26 -16.32
CA ASN A 130 -21.74 -7.68 -16.76
C ASN A 130 -21.79 -7.91 -18.28
N ASP A 131 -22.82 -8.62 -18.74
CA ASP A 131 -22.96 -9.02 -20.15
C ASP A 131 -23.00 -7.82 -21.11
N ASP A 132 -23.64 -6.72 -20.72
CA ASP A 132 -23.72 -5.50 -21.55
C ASP A 132 -22.36 -4.80 -21.70
N THR A 133 -21.55 -4.80 -20.65
CA THR A 133 -20.17 -4.32 -20.69
C THR A 133 -19.34 -5.18 -21.62
N LEU A 134 -19.45 -6.51 -21.49
CA LEU A 134 -18.75 -7.45 -22.37
C LEU A 134 -19.17 -7.26 -23.83
N LYS A 135 -20.47 -7.16 -24.11
CA LYS A 135 -20.98 -6.92 -25.46
C LYS A 135 -20.43 -5.62 -26.06
N ARG A 136 -20.37 -4.54 -25.28
CA ARG A 136 -19.78 -3.26 -25.72
C ARG A 136 -18.26 -3.34 -25.94
N LEU A 137 -17.55 -4.08 -25.09
CA LEU A 137 -16.11 -4.31 -25.26
C LEU A 137 -15.81 -5.11 -26.53
N ARG A 138 -16.55 -6.20 -26.76
CA ARG A 138 -16.46 -7.02 -27.99
C ARG A 138 -16.82 -6.23 -29.24
N ALA A 139 -17.90 -5.45 -29.21
CA ALA A 139 -18.29 -4.57 -30.33
C ALA A 139 -17.22 -3.52 -30.65
N SER A 140 -16.45 -3.08 -29.64
CA SER A 140 -15.32 -2.16 -29.81
C SER A 140 -14.02 -2.87 -30.20
N LYS A 141 -14.01 -4.20 -30.36
CA LYS A 141 -12.82 -5.06 -30.54
C LYS A 141 -11.77 -4.89 -29.42
N ILE A 142 -12.23 -4.67 -28.19
CA ILE A 142 -11.39 -4.51 -27.00
C ILE A 142 -11.55 -5.75 -26.13
N GLU A 143 -10.76 -6.77 -26.42
CA GLU A 143 -10.81 -8.07 -25.72
C GLU A 143 -9.46 -8.44 -25.09
N THR A 144 -8.48 -7.54 -25.17
CA THR A 144 -7.15 -7.73 -24.59
C THR A 144 -6.95 -6.86 -23.36
N THR A 145 -6.08 -7.32 -22.45
CA THR A 145 -5.63 -6.53 -21.31
C THR A 145 -5.15 -5.14 -21.73
N ASP A 146 -4.37 -5.05 -22.81
CA ASP A 146 -3.84 -3.78 -23.32
C ASP A 146 -4.91 -2.85 -23.86
N GLY A 147 -5.88 -3.38 -24.61
CA GLY A 147 -6.99 -2.58 -25.14
C GLY A 147 -7.84 -2.00 -24.02
N ILE A 148 -8.16 -2.82 -23.00
CA ILE A 148 -8.93 -2.38 -21.84
C ILE A 148 -8.14 -1.37 -21.03
N SER A 149 -6.85 -1.63 -20.76
CA SER A 149 -5.96 -0.71 -20.04
C SER A 149 -5.87 0.66 -20.72
N LYS A 150 -5.70 0.71 -22.05
CA LYS A 150 -5.69 1.97 -22.84
C LYS A 150 -7.02 2.72 -22.73
N LYS A 151 -8.16 2.01 -22.83
CA LYS A 151 -9.50 2.61 -22.71
C LYS A 151 -9.78 3.13 -21.31
N VAL A 152 -9.32 2.44 -20.28
CA VAL A 152 -9.41 2.90 -18.89
C VAL A 152 -8.59 4.19 -18.75
N LYS A 153 -7.30 4.17 -19.09
CA LYS A 153 -6.40 5.34 -18.97
C LYS A 153 -6.93 6.57 -19.73
N SER A 154 -7.46 6.39 -20.94
CA SER A 154 -8.02 7.53 -21.71
C SER A 154 -9.29 8.14 -21.11
N ARG A 155 -9.99 7.41 -20.22
CA ARG A 155 -11.26 7.85 -19.63
C ARG A 155 -11.15 8.28 -18.17
N VAL A 156 -10.27 7.63 -17.41
CA VAL A 156 -10.08 7.92 -15.98
C VAL A 156 -8.94 8.91 -15.72
N GLY A 157 -8.15 9.21 -16.76
CA GLY A 157 -6.96 10.07 -16.67
C GLY A 157 -5.75 9.32 -16.11
N ASP A 158 -4.85 10.09 -15.51
CA ASP A 158 -3.61 9.56 -14.98
C ASP A 158 -3.86 8.64 -13.77
N LEU A 159 -3.22 7.48 -13.86
CA LEU A 159 -3.15 6.46 -12.82
C LEU A 159 -1.72 6.42 -12.30
N SER A 160 -1.55 5.99 -11.06
CA SER A 160 -0.21 5.92 -10.44
C SER A 160 0.70 4.94 -11.17
N ASN A 161 2.00 5.09 -10.97
CA ASN A 161 3.02 4.13 -11.45
C ASN A 161 2.88 2.73 -10.81
N HIS A 162 2.02 2.56 -9.81
CA HIS A 162 1.73 1.28 -9.18
C HIS A 162 0.50 0.59 -9.77
N PHE A 163 -0.19 1.24 -10.70
CA PHE A 163 -1.39 0.69 -11.31
C PHE A 163 -1.08 -0.47 -12.26
N TRP A 164 -1.85 -1.54 -12.13
CA TRP A 164 -1.86 -2.66 -13.07
C TRP A 164 -3.28 -3.13 -13.30
N LEU A 165 -3.51 -3.72 -14.48
CA LEU A 165 -4.78 -4.30 -14.86
C LEU A 165 -4.50 -5.55 -15.68
N ARG A 166 -5.29 -6.59 -15.42
CA ARG A 166 -5.30 -7.86 -16.15
C ARG A 166 -6.75 -8.22 -16.44
N TYR A 167 -7.03 -8.40 -17.71
CA TYR A 167 -8.26 -9.00 -18.16
C TYR A 167 -8.05 -10.50 -18.31
N MET A 168 -8.92 -11.28 -17.69
CA MET A 168 -8.95 -12.73 -17.76
C MET A 168 -10.14 -13.16 -18.61
N ASP A 169 -10.09 -14.39 -19.10
CA ASP A 169 -11.18 -14.99 -19.87
C ASP A 169 -12.49 -14.96 -19.07
N ASP A 170 -13.61 -15.00 -19.80
CA ASP A 170 -14.97 -14.88 -19.26
C ASP A 170 -15.31 -13.52 -18.63
N GLY A 171 -14.58 -12.45 -18.92
CA GLY A 171 -15.00 -11.12 -18.49
C GLY A 171 -14.63 -10.77 -17.05
N VAL A 172 -13.62 -11.42 -16.48
CA VAL A 172 -13.11 -11.09 -15.16
C VAL A 172 -11.95 -10.12 -15.28
N LEU A 173 -12.05 -9.00 -14.58
CA LEU A 173 -11.02 -7.98 -14.50
C LEU A 173 -10.34 -8.03 -13.14
N SER A 174 -9.03 -8.24 -13.11
CA SER A 174 -8.22 -8.05 -11.91
C SER A 174 -7.38 -6.79 -12.08
N PHE A 175 -7.40 -5.90 -11.11
CA PHE A 175 -6.62 -4.67 -11.16
C PHE A 175 -6.11 -4.29 -9.77
N GLY A 176 -5.05 -3.51 -9.73
CA GLY A 176 -4.48 -3.04 -8.49
C GLY A 176 -3.76 -1.70 -8.65
N GLY A 177 -3.54 -1.02 -7.54
CA GLY A 177 -2.95 0.32 -7.49
C GLY A 177 -3.21 0.98 -6.14
N THR A 178 -3.05 2.29 -6.09
CA THR A 178 -3.41 3.09 -4.91
C THR A 178 -4.93 3.11 -4.70
N ASN A 179 -5.38 3.59 -3.54
CA ASN A 179 -6.82 3.74 -3.29
C ASN A 179 -7.52 4.65 -4.32
N GLU A 180 -6.82 5.68 -4.80
CA GLU A 180 -7.32 6.57 -5.84
C GLU A 180 -7.48 5.83 -7.17
N ASP A 181 -6.49 5.03 -7.57
CA ASP A 181 -6.55 4.22 -8.80
C ASP A 181 -7.74 3.25 -8.75
N ILE A 182 -7.89 2.53 -7.63
CA ILE A 182 -9.02 1.60 -7.45
C ILE A 182 -10.36 2.32 -7.58
N THR A 183 -10.50 3.49 -6.95
CA THR A 183 -11.74 4.26 -6.97
C THR A 183 -12.07 4.76 -8.38
N LYS A 184 -11.07 5.29 -9.11
CA LYS A 184 -11.23 5.75 -10.49
C LYS A 184 -11.68 4.62 -11.42
N VAL A 185 -11.03 3.46 -11.34
CA VAL A 185 -11.33 2.31 -12.20
C VAL A 185 -12.67 1.66 -11.84
N ALA A 186 -12.97 1.49 -10.56
CA ALA A 186 -14.27 0.96 -10.12
C ALA A 186 -15.43 1.84 -10.62
N ARG A 187 -15.32 3.17 -10.51
CA ARG A 187 -16.32 4.10 -11.04
C ARG A 187 -16.45 4.04 -12.55
N PHE A 188 -15.36 3.81 -13.27
CA PHE A 188 -15.41 3.66 -14.73
C PHE A 188 -16.28 2.47 -15.12
N PHE A 189 -16.10 1.31 -14.47
CA PHE A 189 -16.89 0.11 -14.78
C PHE A 189 -18.31 0.13 -14.20
N ALA A 190 -18.54 0.78 -13.06
CA ALA A 190 -19.89 0.96 -12.51
C ALA A 190 -20.81 1.78 -13.44
N LYS A 191 -20.26 2.70 -14.26
CA LYS A 191 -21.05 3.43 -15.28
C LYS A 191 -21.50 2.57 -16.47
N TYR A 192 -21.06 1.31 -16.54
CA TYR A 192 -21.54 0.33 -17.51
C TYR A 192 -22.57 -0.64 -16.92
N GLU A 193 -22.97 -0.49 -15.66
CA GLU A 193 -24.22 -1.02 -15.11
C GLU A 193 -25.40 -0.13 -15.54
#